data_AF-A0A7C7WTH6-F1
#
_entry.id   AF-A0A7C7WTH6-F1
#
_cell.length_a   1.000
_cell.length_b   1.000
_cell.length_c   1.000
_cell.angle_alpha   90.00
_cell.angle_beta   90.00
_cell.angle_gamma   90.00
#
_symmetry.space_group_name_H-M   'P 1'
#
loop_
_entity.id
_entity.type
_entity.pdbx_description
1 polymer ?
#
loop_
_entity_poly.entity_id
_entity_poly.type
_entity_poly.pdbx_seq_one_letter_code
_entity_poly.pdbx_strand_id
1 'polypeptide(L)'
;MTRVDEEGAFNDLTLRLGEPRTDTRVNLEGAFNRLELVVPEDTPVRVSTDGFINLVDRRPDRDRLSGPAYRVRSNGAFNRVIIRSE
;
A
#
# COMPACT_ATOMS: atom_id res chain seq x y z
N MET A 1 2.32 10.36 -13.85
CA MET A 1 2.00 10.09 -12.45
C MET A 1 0.60 9.53 -12.39
N THR A 2 0.45 8.31 -11.89
CA THR A 2 -0.85 7.62 -11.78
C THR A 2 -1.38 7.79 -10.36
N ARG A 3 -2.69 8.02 -10.21
CA ARG A 3 -3.35 8.18 -8.91
C ARG A 3 -4.54 7.22 -8.81
N VAL A 4 -4.64 6.53 -7.68
CA VAL A 4 -5.76 5.67 -7.29
C VAL A 4 -6.26 6.17 -5.93
N ASP A 5 -7.56 6.41 -5.80
CA ASP A 5 -8.20 6.84 -4.57
C ASP A 5 -9.35 5.87 -4.25
N GLU A 6 -9.38 5.34 -3.03
CA GLU A 6 -10.46 4.48 -2.53
C GLU A 6 -10.93 5.00 -1.16
N GLU A 7 -12.25 5.11 -0.99
CA GLU A 7 -12.89 5.62 0.21
C GLU A 7 -13.94 4.62 0.73
N GLY A 8 -13.93 4.32 2.03
CA GLY A 8 -14.99 3.50 2.64
C GLY A 8 -14.65 2.79 3.94
N ALA A 9 -15.58 1.93 4.38
CA ALA A 9 -15.40 1.07 5.56
C ALA A 9 -15.45 -0.39 5.12
N PHE A 10 -14.31 -1.07 5.17
CA PHE A 10 -14.16 -2.44 4.69
C PHE A 10 -13.63 -3.34 5.81
N ASN A 11 -14.11 -4.58 5.88
CA ASN A 11 -13.49 -5.57 6.76
C ASN A 11 -12.11 -5.95 6.21
N ASP A 12 -12.07 -6.47 4.98
CA ASP A 12 -10.84 -6.85 4.29
C ASP A 12 -10.81 -6.22 2.89
N LEU A 13 -9.72 -5.52 2.56
CA LEU A 13 -9.45 -5.00 1.22
C LEU A 13 -8.15 -5.62 0.69
N THR A 14 -8.21 -6.23 -0.49
CA THR A 14 -7.02 -6.72 -1.21
C THR A 14 -6.84 -5.93 -2.50
N LEU A 15 -5.70 -5.27 -2.65
CA LEU A 15 -5.31 -4.54 -3.85
C LEU A 15 -4.17 -5.29 -4.53
N ARG A 16 -4.42 -5.79 -5.73
CA ARG A 16 -3.39 -6.38 -6.59
C ARG A 16 -2.92 -5.33 -7.59
N LEU A 17 -1.65 -4.98 -7.52
CA LEU A 17 -1.04 -3.96 -8.35
C LEU A 17 -0.08 -4.63 -9.33
N GLY A 18 -0.11 -4.22 -10.60
CA GLY A 18 0.84 -4.68 -11.61
C GLY A 18 2.19 -3.96 -11.52
N GLU A 19 3.08 -4.17 -12.49
CA GLU A 19 4.32 -3.39 -12.57
C GLU A 19 4.02 -1.94 -12.97
N PRO A 20 4.38 -0.96 -12.12
CA PRO A 20 4.15 0.44 -12.46
C PRO A 20 5.12 0.87 -13.56
N ARG A 21 4.60 1.44 -14.65
CA ARG A 21 5.43 2.07 -15.70
C ARG A 21 5.92 3.47 -15.29
N THR A 22 5.26 4.09 -14.32
CA THR A 22 5.58 5.39 -13.75
C THR A 22 5.21 5.41 -12.27
N ASP A 23 5.81 6.31 -11.50
CA ASP A 23 5.45 6.49 -10.09
C ASP A 23 3.93 6.61 -9.91
N THR A 24 3.41 5.74 -9.04
CA THR A 24 1.98 5.59 -8.81
C THR A 24 1.68 5.83 -7.34
N ARG A 25 0.73 6.72 -7.09
CA ARG A 25 0.25 7.04 -5.75
C ARG A 25 -1.09 6.36 -5.52
N VAL A 26 -1.18 5.61 -4.43
CA VAL A 26 -2.41 4.96 -3.98
C VAL A 26 -2.81 5.62 -2.67
N ASN A 27 -3.95 6.32 -2.64
CA ASN A 27 -4.48 6.88 -1.40
C ASN A 27 -5.70 6.05 -0.97
N LEU A 28 -5.71 5.63 0.28
CA LEU A 28 -6.79 4.85 0.89
C LEU A 28 -7.30 5.62 2.09
N GLU A 29 -8.57 5.98 2.09
CA GLU A 29 -9.18 6.75 3.17
C GLU A 29 -10.37 5.99 3.79
N GLY A 30 -10.38 5.85 5.12
CA GLY A 30 -11.49 5.24 5.84
C GLY A 30 -11.08 4.25 6.92
N ALA A 31 -11.89 3.20 7.12
CA ALA A 31 -11.72 2.23 8.20
C ALA A 31 -11.59 0.81 7.66
N PHE A 32 -10.45 0.17 7.95
CA PHE A 32 -10.08 -1.15 7.44
C PHE A 32 -9.63 -2.06 8.57
N ASN A 33 -10.22 -3.25 8.71
CA ASN A 33 -9.65 -4.24 9.62
C ASN A 33 -8.35 -4.83 9.03
N ARG A 34 -8.34 -5.13 7.73
CA ARG A 34 -7.16 -5.60 7.02
C ARG A 34 -7.04 -4.98 5.63
N LEU A 35 -5.84 -4.47 5.33
CA LEU A 35 -5.42 -4.07 4.00
C LEU A 35 -4.30 -5.00 3.55
N GLU A 36 -4.46 -5.65 2.39
CA GLU A 36 -3.44 -6.45 1.74
C GLU A 36 -3.08 -5.83 0.39
N LEU A 37 -1.82 -5.44 0.24
CA LEU A 37 -1.26 -4.94 -1.01
C LEU A 37 -0.41 -6.05 -1.61
N VAL A 38 -0.78 -6.55 -2.79
CA VAL A 38 0.03 -7.49 -3.57
C VAL A 38 0.70 -6.71 -4.69
N VAL A 39 2.03 -6.75 -4.73
CA VAL A 39 2.86 -6.04 -5.72
C VAL A 39 3.83 -7.02 -6.38
N PRO A 40 4.38 -6.72 -7.56
CA PRO A 40 5.39 -7.57 -8.18
C PRO A 40 6.67 -7.63 -7.34
N GLU A 41 7.37 -8.77 -7.38
CA GLU A 41 8.59 -9.02 -6.60
C GLU A 41 9.67 -7.95 -6.70
N ASP A 42 9.79 -7.21 -7.81
CA ASP A 42 10.83 -6.17 -7.98
C ASP A 42 10.30 -4.74 -7.90
N THR A 43 9.05 -4.56 -7.48
CA THR A 43 8.45 -3.22 -7.39
C THR A 43 8.72 -2.56 -6.03
N PRO A 44 9.34 -1.37 -5.99
CA PRO A 44 9.49 -0.60 -4.75
C PRO A 44 8.13 -0.11 -4.22
N VAL A 45 7.89 -0.29 -2.92
CA VAL A 45 6.68 0.20 -2.24
C VAL A 45 7.06 1.04 -1.04
N ARG A 46 6.55 2.27 -1.00
CA ARG A 46 6.66 3.19 0.13
C ARG A 46 5.29 3.36 0.76
N VAL A 47 5.15 2.97 2.01
CA VAL A 47 3.89 3.10 2.75
C VAL A 47 4.02 4.21 3.78
N SER A 48 3.18 5.23 3.64
CA SER A 48 2.95 6.26 4.63
C SER A 48 1.53 6.08 5.16
N THR A 49 1.34 6.26 6.45
CA THR A 49 0.01 6.10 7.04
C THR A 49 -0.21 7.18 8.06
N ASP A 50 -1.42 7.73 8.05
CA ASP A 50 -1.88 8.83 8.88
C ASP A 50 -3.12 8.31 9.64
N GLY A 51 -3.02 8.06 10.95
CA GLY A 51 -4.11 7.45 11.75
C GLY A 51 -3.68 6.28 12.64
N PHE A 52 -4.65 5.50 13.14
CA PHE A 52 -4.39 4.40 14.08
C PHE A 52 -4.05 3.11 13.32
N ILE A 53 -2.80 2.65 13.43
CA ILE A 53 -2.38 1.33 12.95
C ILE A 53 -1.86 0.45 14.08
N ASN A 54 -2.36 -0.79 14.17
CA ASN A 54 -1.87 -1.77 15.13
C ASN A 54 -0.69 -2.61 14.59
N LEU A 55 -0.61 -2.89 13.28
CA LEU A 55 0.49 -3.67 12.71
C LEU A 55 0.73 -3.33 11.22
N VAL A 56 1.95 -2.93 10.88
CA VAL A 56 2.43 -2.92 9.49
C VAL A 56 3.47 -4.01 9.35
N ASP A 57 3.14 -5.08 8.61
CA ASP A 57 4.09 -6.11 8.23
C ASP A 57 4.86 -5.62 7.00
N ARG A 58 5.92 -4.83 7.25
CA ARG A 58 6.84 -4.34 6.22
C ARG A 58 7.94 -5.38 6.03
N ARG A 59 8.13 -5.87 4.80
CA ARG A 59 9.42 -6.46 4.44
C ARG A 59 10.54 -5.41 4.57
N PRO A 60 11.78 -5.83 4.87
CA PRO A 60 12.91 -4.94 5.08
C PRO A 60 13.15 -4.04 3.87
N ASP A 61 13.55 -2.81 4.19
CA ASP A 61 13.71 -1.68 3.29
C ASP A 61 14.45 -2.06 2.00
N ARG A 62 13.77 -1.87 0.87
CA ARG A 62 14.37 -1.99 -0.46
C ARG A 62 14.76 -0.62 -0.99
N ASP A 63 15.41 0.19 -0.16
CA ASP A 63 16.11 1.43 -0.55
C ASP A 63 17.13 1.25 -1.70
N ARG A 64 17.38 0.01 -2.14
CA ARG A 64 18.24 -0.35 -3.27
C ARG A 64 17.53 -0.58 -4.61
N LEU A 65 16.20 -0.63 -4.67
CA LEU A 65 15.51 -0.80 -5.96
C LEU A 65 15.37 0.55 -6.67
N SER A 66 15.98 0.66 -7.85
CA SER A 66 15.86 1.81 -8.75
C SER A 66 14.75 1.54 -9.75
N GLY A 67 13.76 2.44 -9.85
CA GLY A 67 12.64 2.31 -10.79
C GLY A 67 11.34 2.97 -10.30
N PRO A 68 10.27 2.91 -11.11
CA PRO A 68 8.96 3.40 -10.73
C PRO A 68 8.44 2.72 -9.46
N ALA A 69 7.93 3.50 -8.52
CA ALA A 69 7.51 3.01 -7.21
C ALA A 69 6.01 3.21 -6.93
N TYR A 70 5.46 2.36 -6.07
CA TYR A 70 4.18 2.63 -5.42
C TYR A 70 4.38 3.46 -4.17
N ARG A 71 3.66 4.58 -4.06
CA ARG A 71 3.52 5.34 -2.82
C ARG A 71 2.10 5.15 -2.29
N VAL A 72 1.98 4.35 -1.25
CA VAL A 72 0.71 4.09 -0.59
C VAL A 72 0.56 5.06 0.57
N ARG A 73 -0.52 5.84 0.57
CA ARG A 73 -0.94 6.65 1.70
C ARG A 73 -2.25 6.09 2.24
N SER A 74 -2.25 5.61 3.48
CA SER A 74 -3.47 5.26 4.19
C SER A 74 -3.85 6.38 5.18
N ASN A 75 -5.11 6.77 5.24
CA ASN A 75 -5.65 7.77 6.16
C ASN A 75 -6.89 7.23 6.88
N GLY A 76 -6.87 7.13 8.22
CA GLY A 76 -7.97 6.60 9.02
C GLY A 76 -7.60 5.44 9.95
N ALA A 77 -8.51 4.48 10.16
CA ALA A 77 -8.32 3.40 11.13
C ALA A 77 -7.97 2.09 10.42
N PHE A 78 -6.77 1.56 10.64
CA PHE A 78 -6.28 0.35 9.97
C PHE A 78 -5.77 -0.65 10.99
N ASN A 79 -6.46 -1.77 11.23
CA ASN A 79 -5.95 -2.73 12.22
C ASN A 79 -4.72 -3.48 11.70
N ARG A 80 -4.67 -3.85 10.41
CA ARG A 80 -3.53 -4.56 9.84
C ARG A 80 -3.26 -4.14 8.40
N VAL A 81 -2.00 -3.85 8.08
CA VAL A 81 -1.52 -3.63 6.71
C VAL A 81 -0.47 -4.68 6.37
N ILE A 82 -0.69 -5.44 5.30
CA ILE A 82 0.17 -6.51 4.80
C ILE A 82 0.63 -6.14 3.39
N ILE A 83 1.93 -6.19 3.11
CA ILE A 83 2.48 -6.04 1.77
C ILE A 83 3.06 -7.38 1.34
N ARG A 84 2.51 -7.97 0.29
CA ARG A 84 2.97 -9.23 -0.31
C ARG A 84 3.57 -8.98 -1.68
N SER A 85 4.51 -9.85 -2.03
CA SER A 85 5.06 -9.90 -3.37
C SER A 85 4.58 -11.17 -4.07
N GLU A 86 4.26 -11.06 -5.35
CA GLU A 86 3.95 -12.18 -6.26
C GLU A 86 4.83 -12.17 -7.52
#